data_AF-A0A7S1EDU0-F1
#
_entry.id   AF-A0A7S1EDU0-F1
#
_cell.length_a   1.000
_cell.length_b   1.000
_cell.length_c   1.000
_cell.angle_alpha   90.00
_cell.angle_beta   90.00
_cell.angle_gamma   90.00
#
_symmetry.space_group_name_H-M   'P 1'
#
loop_
_entity.id
_entity.type
_entity.pdbx_description
1 polymer ?
#
loop_
_entity_poly.entity_id
_entity_poly.type
_entity_poly.pdbx_seq_one_letter_code
_entity_poly.pdbx_strand_id
1 'polypeptide(L)'
;GDLVVIHGPPGTGKTTTVVELIVQAVARGERVLATAPSNIAVDNLAERLAECKIPIVRIGHPARVLDSVVRCTLDVMVQGSDERALAADARGDMQRLLGKISKERDKSGKSRMRRELGELRKEARK
;
A
#
# COMPACT_ATOMS: atom_id res chain seq x y z
N GLY A 1 5.87 19.79 -18.99
CA GLY A 1 5.10 19.50 -17.78
C GLY A 1 5.24 20.70 -16.90
N ASP A 2 4.12 21.32 -16.53
CA ASP A 2 4.12 22.56 -15.77
C ASP A 2 4.33 22.25 -14.27
N LEU A 3 5.12 23.09 -13.60
CA LEU A 3 5.39 22.98 -12.17
C LEU A 3 4.63 24.07 -11.43
N VAL A 4 3.84 23.67 -10.45
CA VAL A 4 3.13 24.59 -9.54
C VAL A 4 3.55 24.32 -8.11
N VAL A 5 3.81 25.39 -7.35
CA VAL A 5 4.17 25.33 -5.94
C VAL A 5 3.11 26.03 -5.11
N ILE A 6 2.53 25.30 -4.16
CA ILE A 6 1.63 25.86 -3.15
C ILE A 6 2.44 26.12 -1.88
N HIS A 7 2.58 27.39 -1.50
CA HIS A 7 3.30 27.84 -0.31
C HIS A 7 2.37 28.60 0.64
N GLY A 8 2.62 28.49 1.95
CA GLY A 8 1.91 29.26 2.97
C GLY A 8 2.42 28.94 4.38
N PRO A 9 2.28 29.86 5.36
CA PRO A 9 2.63 29.62 6.77
C PRO A 9 1.91 28.40 7.39
N PRO A 10 2.31 27.90 8.57
CA PRO A 10 1.55 26.90 9.32
C PRO A 10 0.07 27.33 9.50
N GLY A 11 -0.87 26.39 9.40
CA GLY A 11 -2.31 26.68 9.56
C GLY A 11 -3.03 27.28 8.35
N THR A 12 -2.35 27.62 7.25
CA THR A 12 -2.95 28.24 6.05
C THR A 12 -3.71 27.29 5.11
N GLY A 13 -4.11 26.11 5.59
CA GLY A 13 -4.95 25.21 4.80
C GLY A 13 -4.29 24.52 3.59
N LYS A 14 -2.95 24.55 3.45
CA LYS A 14 -2.23 23.87 2.33
C LYS A 14 -2.69 22.44 2.08
N THR A 15 -2.82 21.62 3.14
CA THR A 15 -3.31 20.24 3.02
C THR A 15 -4.75 20.21 2.53
N THR A 16 -5.60 21.10 3.03
CA THR A 16 -7.00 21.25 2.56
C THR A 16 -7.04 21.61 1.08
N THR A 17 -6.19 22.54 0.63
CA THR A 17 -6.08 22.91 -0.80
C THR A 17 -5.62 21.73 -1.66
N VAL A 18 -4.64 20.96 -1.20
CA VAL A 18 -4.17 19.76 -1.92
C VAL A 18 -5.28 18.70 -2.00
N VAL A 19 -6.02 18.47 -0.91
CA VAL A 19 -7.16 17.54 -0.89
C VAL A 19 -8.21 17.96 -1.93
N GLU A 20 -8.61 19.23 -1.91
CA GLU A 20 -9.61 19.76 -2.86
C GLU A 20 -9.13 19.63 -4.31
N LEU A 21 -7.87 19.94 -4.58
CA LEU A 21 -7.28 19.80 -5.91
C LEU A 21 -7.33 18.35 -6.41
N ILE A 22 -7.02 17.38 -5.54
CA ILE A 22 -7.09 15.96 -5.86
C ILE A 22 -8.54 15.54 -6.12
N VAL A 23 -9.49 15.95 -5.26
CA VAL A 23 -10.92 15.64 -5.43
C VAL A 23 -11.43 16.14 -6.78
N GLN A 24 -11.08 17.37 -7.16
CA GLN A 24 -11.47 17.92 -8.46
C GLN A 24 -10.82 17.20 -9.64
N ALA A 25 -9.54 16.83 -9.54
CA ALA A 25 -8.88 16.06 -10.59
C ALA A 25 -9.53 14.69 -10.79
N VAL A 26 -9.84 13.99 -9.69
CA VAL A 26 -10.55 12.70 -9.74
C VAL A 26 -11.96 12.87 -10.32
N ALA A 27 -12.67 13.94 -9.98
CA ALA A 27 -13.99 14.24 -10.55
C ALA A 27 -13.95 14.48 -12.07
N ARG A 28 -12.80 14.93 -12.61
CA ARG A 28 -12.54 15.03 -14.05
C ARG A 28 -12.10 13.71 -14.71
N GLY A 29 -12.08 12.62 -13.95
CA GLY A 29 -11.64 11.30 -14.43
C GLY A 29 -10.11 11.13 -14.47
N GLU A 30 -9.35 12.05 -13.88
CA GLU A 30 -7.89 11.96 -13.83
C GLU A 30 -7.43 10.98 -12.75
N ARG A 31 -6.24 10.39 -12.94
CA ARG A 31 -5.57 9.56 -11.94
C ARG A 31 -4.45 10.37 -11.28
N VAL A 32 -4.44 10.42 -9.96
CA VAL A 32 -3.48 11.22 -9.20
C VAL A 32 -2.56 10.33 -8.37
N LEU A 33 -1.25 10.55 -8.49
CA LEU A 33 -0.25 10.01 -7.56
C LEU A 33 0.08 11.08 -6.51
N ALA A 34 -0.35 10.85 -5.27
CA ALA A 34 -0.01 11.71 -4.14
C ALA A 34 1.08 11.07 -3.27
N THR A 35 2.12 11.83 -2.93
CA THR A 35 3.25 11.37 -2.12
C THR A 35 3.63 12.40 -1.07
N ALA A 36 4.28 11.94 0.01
CA ALA A 36 4.76 12.80 1.09
C ALA A 36 6.04 12.21 1.70
N PRO A 37 6.87 13.01 2.41
CA PRO A 37 8.15 12.56 2.94
C PRO A 37 8.06 11.57 4.12
N SER A 38 6.86 11.36 4.70
CA SER A 38 6.66 10.41 5.80
C SER A 38 5.35 9.65 5.66
N ASN A 39 5.29 8.42 6.21
CA ASN A 39 4.07 7.61 6.20
C ASN A 39 2.90 8.32 6.87
N ILE A 40 3.13 8.95 8.03
CA ILE A 40 2.10 9.71 8.74
C ILE A 40 1.54 10.85 7.88
N ALA A 41 2.36 11.55 7.09
CA ALA A 41 1.87 12.59 6.21
C ALA A 41 1.02 12.02 5.06
N VAL A 42 1.40 10.85 4.51
CA VAL A 42 0.58 10.14 3.52
C VAL A 42 -0.74 9.67 4.13
N ASP A 43 -0.71 9.13 5.34
CA ASP A 43 -1.89 8.61 6.03
C ASP A 43 -2.88 9.73 6.37
N ASN A 44 -2.39 10.88 6.86
CA ASN A 44 -3.21 12.06 7.11
C ASN A 44 -3.88 12.61 5.83
N LEU A 45 -3.19 12.51 4.69
CA LEU A 45 -3.76 12.88 3.40
C LEU A 45 -4.82 11.86 2.96
N ALA A 46 -4.52 10.57 3.10
CA ALA A 46 -5.42 9.48 2.74
C ALA A 46 -6.70 9.48 3.58
N GLU A 47 -6.62 9.79 4.88
CA GLU A 47 -7.77 9.91 5.78
C GLU A 47 -8.75 10.98 5.29
N ARG A 48 -8.24 12.19 4.99
CA ARG A 48 -9.06 13.29 4.45
C ARG A 48 -9.68 12.95 3.10
N LEU A 49 -8.94 12.27 2.22
CA LEU A 49 -9.47 11.85 0.93
C LEU A 49 -10.54 10.76 1.07
N ALA A 50 -10.39 9.85 2.04
CA ALA A 50 -11.39 8.82 2.33
C ALA A 50 -12.72 9.45 2.81
N GLU A 51 -12.65 10.51 3.62
CA GLU A 51 -13.83 11.29 4.05
C GLU A 51 -14.57 11.93 2.87
N CYS A 52 -13.84 12.33 1.81
CA CYS A 52 -14.42 12.86 0.58
C CYS A 52 -15.12 11.79 -0.29
N LYS A 53 -15.11 10.51 0.11
CA LYS A 53 -15.74 9.38 -0.61
C LYS A 53 -15.28 9.20 -2.06
N ILE A 54 -14.05 9.60 -2.38
CA ILE A 54 -13.43 9.32 -3.67
C ILE A 54 -12.69 7.96 -3.63
N PRO A 55 -12.52 7.26 -4.76
CA PRO A 55 -11.73 6.04 -4.80
C PRO A 55 -10.26 6.32 -4.50
N ILE A 56 -9.70 5.64 -3.49
CA ILE A 56 -8.28 5.76 -3.13
C ILE A 56 -7.63 4.40 -2.91
N VAL A 57 -6.32 4.32 -3.17
CA VAL A 57 -5.48 3.17 -2.86
C VAL A 57 -4.24 3.62 -2.11
N ARG A 58 -4.10 3.18 -0.86
CA ARG A 58 -2.93 3.41 -0.02
C ARG A 58 -1.89 2.30 -0.22
N ILE A 59 -0.77 2.63 -0.85
CA ILE A 59 0.32 1.67 -1.09
C ILE A 59 1.27 1.65 0.10
N GLY A 60 1.17 0.62 0.93
CA GLY A 60 1.99 0.45 2.13
C GLY A 60 1.51 -0.75 2.94
N HIS A 61 2.34 -1.22 3.86
CA HIS A 61 1.97 -2.39 4.66
C HIS A 61 0.90 -2.01 5.71
N PRO A 62 -0.23 -2.74 5.82
CA PRO A 62 -1.34 -2.40 6.73
C PRO A 62 -0.92 -2.22 8.19
N ALA A 63 0.11 -2.96 8.66
CA ALA A 63 0.63 -2.85 10.02
C ALA A 63 1.42 -1.55 10.29
N ARG A 64 1.62 -0.70 9.29
CA ARG A 64 2.45 0.52 9.34
C ARG A 64 1.69 1.78 8.94
N VAL A 65 0.37 1.69 8.81
CA VAL A 65 -0.51 2.83 8.50
C VAL A 65 -1.44 3.12 9.67
N LEU A 66 -2.03 4.30 9.72
CA LEU A 66 -3.08 4.63 10.69
C LEU A 66 -4.31 3.72 10.51
N ASP A 67 -4.95 3.34 11.62
CA ASP A 67 -6.12 2.45 11.64
C ASP A 67 -7.26 2.96 10.73
N SER A 68 -7.44 4.28 10.67
CA SER A 68 -8.45 4.95 9.84
C SER A 68 -8.27 4.70 8.34
N VAL A 69 -7.05 4.44 7.88
CA VAL A 69 -6.73 4.24 6.46
C VAL A 69 -6.40 2.79 6.09
N VAL A 70 -6.39 1.86 7.06
CA VAL A 70 -6.10 0.43 6.82
C VAL A 70 -7.01 -0.16 5.73
N ARG A 71 -8.30 0.17 5.74
CA ARG A 71 -9.28 -0.32 4.75
C ARG A 71 -8.99 0.15 3.33
N CYS A 72 -8.23 1.24 3.18
CA CYS A 72 -7.83 1.79 1.89
C CYS A 72 -6.51 1.19 1.38
N THR A 73 -5.86 0.30 2.15
CA THR A 73 -4.60 -0.32 1.73
C THR A 73 -4.83 -1.40 0.68
N LEU A 74 -3.92 -1.49 -0.29
CA LEU A 74 -4.02 -2.46 -1.38
C LEU A 74 -4.20 -3.90 -0.87
N ASP A 75 -3.41 -4.29 0.13
CA ASP A 75 -3.45 -5.63 0.73
C ASP A 75 -4.84 -5.98 1.30
N VAL A 76 -5.53 -5.01 1.90
CA VAL A 76 -6.86 -5.21 2.50
C VAL A 76 -7.95 -5.20 1.43
N MET A 77 -7.85 -4.33 0.43
CA MET A 77 -8.84 -4.27 -0.66
C MET A 77 -8.83 -5.56 -1.50
N VAL A 78 -7.66 -6.10 -1.82
CA VAL A 78 -7.53 -7.38 -2.55
C VAL A 78 -8.02 -8.57 -1.71
N GLN A 79 -7.91 -8.50 -0.38
CA GLN A 79 -8.50 -9.52 0.50
C GLN A 79 -10.03 -9.48 0.54
N GLY A 80 -10.62 -8.32 0.25
CA GLY A 80 -12.06 -8.13 0.17
C GLY A 80 -12.66 -8.40 -1.21
N SER A 81 -11.85 -8.57 -2.25
CA SER A 81 -12.31 -8.76 -3.64
C SER A 81 -12.42 -10.24 -4.03
N ASP A 82 -13.08 -10.51 -5.17
CA ASP A 82 -13.20 -11.85 -5.74
C ASP A 82 -11.84 -12.44 -6.16
N GLU A 83 -10.82 -11.60 -6.38
CA GLU A 83 -9.43 -12.05 -6.61
C GLU A 83 -8.71 -12.52 -5.33
N ARG A 84 -9.40 -12.58 -4.19
CA ARG A 84 -8.86 -13.07 -2.91
C ARG A 84 -8.22 -14.45 -3.03
N ALA A 85 -8.75 -15.35 -3.88
CA ALA A 85 -8.23 -16.70 -4.06
C ALA A 85 -6.76 -16.69 -4.53
N LEU A 86 -6.45 -15.88 -5.55
CA LEU A 86 -5.10 -15.74 -6.09
C LEU A 86 -4.14 -15.16 -5.04
N ALA A 87 -4.58 -14.16 -4.28
CA ALA A 87 -3.76 -13.55 -3.24
C ALA A 87 -3.59 -14.43 -1.98
N ALA A 88 -4.56 -15.31 -1.70
CA ALA A 88 -4.52 -16.26 -0.58
C ALA A 88 -3.56 -17.42 -0.87
N ASP A 89 -3.58 -17.96 -2.09
CA ASP A 89 -2.71 -19.07 -2.49
C ASP A 89 -1.23 -18.68 -2.42
N ALA A 90 -0.87 -17.53 -3.01
CA ALA A 90 0.50 -17.02 -2.96
C ALA A 90 1.00 -16.81 -1.51
N ARG A 91 0.13 -16.33 -0.61
CA ARG A 91 0.45 -16.18 0.82
C ARG A 91 0.59 -17.53 1.52
N GLY A 92 -0.30 -18.46 1.24
CA GLY A 92 -0.28 -19.82 1.79
C GLY A 92 1.03 -20.54 1.45
N ASP A 93 1.47 -20.47 0.20
CA ASP A 93 2.71 -21.11 -0.24
C ASP A 93 3.95 -20.50 0.40
N MET A 94 4.02 -19.17 0.51
CA MET A 94 5.08 -18.50 1.27
C MET A 94 5.10 -18.94 2.74
N GLN A 95 3.94 -19.05 3.38
CA GLN A 95 3.83 -19.43 4.79
C GLN A 95 4.23 -20.88 5.03
N ARG A 96 3.86 -21.80 4.11
CA ARG A 96 4.32 -23.19 4.12
C ARG A 96 5.84 -23.29 3.98
N LEU A 97 6.44 -22.57 3.04
CA LEU A 97 7.89 -22.52 2.84
C LEU A 97 8.62 -22.00 4.09
N LEU A 98 8.12 -20.92 4.70
CA LEU A 98 8.65 -20.39 5.95
C LEU A 98 8.55 -21.41 7.10
N GLY A 99 7.43 -22.14 7.20
CA GLY A 99 7.25 -23.22 8.17
C GLY A 99 8.18 -24.42 7.93
N LYS A 100 8.51 -24.74 6.68
CA LYS A 100 9.51 -25.77 6.35
C LYS A 100 10.92 -25.31 6.71
N ILE A 101 11.28 -24.06 6.40
CA ILE A 101 12.58 -23.46 6.74
C ILE A 101 12.82 -23.47 8.25
N SER A 102 11.80 -23.19 9.06
CA SER A 102 11.94 -23.18 10.52
C SER A 102 12.15 -24.57 11.11
N LYS A 103 11.57 -25.61 10.50
CA LYS A 103 11.69 -27.02 10.93
C LYS A 103 12.92 -27.74 10.37
N GLU A 104 13.50 -27.22 9.28
CA GLU A 104 14.71 -27.78 8.70
C GLU A 104 15.88 -27.71 9.68
N ARG A 105 16.68 -28.78 9.73
CA ARG A 105 17.88 -28.84 10.58
C ARG A 105 19.15 -28.69 9.76
N ASP A 106 19.12 -29.07 8.48
CA ASP A 106 20.27 -28.94 7.59
C ASP A 106 20.47 -27.51 7.07
N LYS A 107 21.74 -27.07 7.11
CA LYS A 107 22.13 -25.70 6.71
C LYS A 107 22.01 -25.51 5.20
N SER A 108 22.30 -26.54 4.41
CA SER A 108 22.19 -26.53 2.95
C SER A 108 20.73 -26.56 2.50
N GLY A 109 19.89 -27.37 3.16
CA GLY A 109 18.43 -27.38 2.99
C GLY A 109 17.79 -26.02 3.28
N LYS A 110 18.16 -25.37 4.38
CA LYS A 110 17.71 -23.99 4.69
C LYS A 110 18.10 -22.99 3.61
N SER A 111 19.32 -23.08 3.09
CA SER A 111 19.81 -22.18 2.04
C SER A 111 18.98 -22.32 0.75
N ARG A 112 18.72 -23.56 0.34
CA ARG A 112 17.90 -23.85 -0.86
C ARG A 112 16.48 -23.32 -0.73
N MET A 113 15.81 -23.59 0.40
CA MET A 113 14.44 -23.12 0.62
C MET A 113 14.33 -21.60 0.75
N ARG A 114 15.35 -20.91 1.30
CA ARG A 114 15.40 -19.44 1.31
C ARG A 114 15.52 -18.85 -0.09
N ARG A 115 16.24 -19.51 -1.00
CA ARG A 115 16.35 -19.10 -2.40
C ARG A 115 15.01 -19.24 -3.13
N GLU A 116 14.34 -20.36 -2.94
CA GLU A 116 13.01 -20.65 -3.50
C GLU A 116 11.96 -19.65 -2.99
N LEU A 117 11.96 -19.34 -1.68
CA LEU A 117 11.13 -18.27 -1.11
C LEU A 117 11.45 -16.89 -1.73
N GLY A 118 12.72 -16.65 -2.07
CA GLY A 118 13.15 -15.45 -2.76
C GLY A 118 12.63 -15.33 -4.20
N GLU A 119 12.53 -16.44 -4.91
CA GLU A 119 11.96 -16.50 -6.27
C GLU A 119 10.44 -16.32 -6.25
N LEU A 120 9.74 -17.02 -5.36
CA LEU A 120 8.29 -16.86 -5.16
C LEU A 120 7.91 -15.40 -4.83
N ARG A 121 8.74 -14.73 -4.01
CA ARG A 121 8.57 -13.30 -3.69
C ARG A 121 8.76 -12.36 -4.89
N LYS A 122 9.57 -12.75 -5.88
CA LYS A 122 9.76 -11.97 -7.11
C LYS A 122 8.58 -12.16 -8.05
N GLU A 123 8.02 -13.36 -8.14
CA GLU A 123 6.84 -13.65 -8.96
C GLU A 123 5.60 -12.97 -8.42
N ALA A 124 5.37 -13.01 -7.10
CA ALA A 124 4.24 -12.32 -6.46
C ALA A 124 4.32 -10.78 -6.50
N ARG A 125 5.41 -10.20 -7.04
CA ARG A 125 5.60 -8.75 -7.24
C ARG A 125 5.42 -8.32 -8.70
N LYS A 126 5.30 -9.25 -9.64
CA LYS A 126 4.98 -8.97 -11.05
C LYS A 126 3.47 -8.82 -11.22
#